data_AF-A0A139AEJ7-F1
#
_entry.id   AF-A0A139AEJ7-F1
#
_cell.length_a   1.000
_cell.length_b   1.000
_cell.length_c   1.000
_cell.angle_alpha   90.00
_cell.angle_beta   90.00
_cell.angle_gamma   90.00
#
_symmetry.space_group_name_H-M   'P 1'
#
loop_
_entity.id
_entity.type
_entity.pdbx_description
1 polymer ?
#
loop_
_entity_poly.entity_id
_entity_poly.type
_entity_poly.pdbx_seq_one_letter_code
_entity_poly.pdbx_strand_id
1 'polypeptide(L)'
;MAGDPSELYTSAFGGFGKYGNYREHKGYAEEGPIEPAPDMPNSLFPTNAPLCRFFQQGYCSRGERCSYMHIAGHTIPVSNVTRPLPVTQQYLVGQQQVPYQMLQTPSFNQMMPGYTYPTGQHFNAPVGFAIGVPNPKMFPPPLNIAQPRTNHSATAPQRMKKTFSEEVQSRYAHVKFETLVGEIYSLCKDQHGCRYLQKRLEEGAENHRDIIFSETCSHLAELMTDSFGNYLCQKMIEVASDEQLMVIIDTVASEIINICLNMHGTRAVQKLIEHVRTPQQTRALVTALGQNPVALIKDLNGNHCIQKCLTRLSPESNNFIFNAVTKQCIDVATHRHGCCVLQRCLDHASESQKVQLVTEITYHALTLVQDPFANYVVQYILDLGDTRFTDALVRRFIGNVCLLSVQKFSSNVVEKCIRVADPETRRSLVDELLNKERLDKLLRDSYANYVVQTALDSADPIQKQKLIDCIKPLLPAIRHTPYGKRIQNKLSKEGIPTGTNGYTSVSPTPTNLPSQTAAYSGNDFPRSWNGSNY
;
A
#
# COMPACT_ATOMS: atom_id res chain seq x y z
N MET A 1 -54.30 -15.11 -10.84
CA MET A 1 -53.96 -16.30 -11.67
C MET A 1 -52.49 -16.12 -12.02
N ALA A 2 -51.55 -16.66 -11.23
CA ALA A 2 -51.01 -18.03 -11.34
C ALA A 2 -50.57 -18.34 -12.78
N GLY A 3 -49.32 -18.68 -13.11
CA GLY A 3 -48.12 -18.96 -12.33
C GLY A 3 -46.91 -19.13 -13.28
N ASP A 4 -45.74 -19.37 -12.69
CA ASP A 4 -44.56 -19.96 -13.33
C ASP A 4 -44.85 -21.44 -13.66
N PRO A 5 -44.24 -22.05 -14.71
CA PRO A 5 -43.13 -22.95 -14.40
C PRO A 5 -42.04 -23.09 -15.49
N SER A 6 -40.81 -23.29 -15.01
CA SER A 6 -39.76 -24.09 -15.64
C SER A 6 -40.21 -25.52 -15.95
N GLU A 7 -39.85 -26.10 -17.12
CA GLU A 7 -39.14 -27.39 -17.24
C GLU A 7 -39.04 -27.96 -18.68
N LEU A 8 -37.93 -28.68 -18.90
CA LEU A 8 -37.75 -29.87 -19.76
C LEU A 8 -37.69 -29.72 -21.29
N TYR A 9 -36.51 -30.02 -21.85
CA TYR A 9 -36.37 -31.15 -22.78
C TYR A 9 -34.98 -31.80 -22.64
N THR A 10 -35.05 -33.11 -22.41
CA THR A 10 -33.96 -34.06 -22.22
C THR A 10 -33.78 -34.90 -23.49
N SER A 11 -32.61 -35.53 -23.60
CA SER A 11 -32.28 -36.75 -24.38
C SER A 11 -31.80 -36.56 -25.84
N ALA A 12 -30.93 -37.39 -26.42
CA ALA A 12 -29.89 -38.35 -25.99
C ALA A 12 -29.33 -39.01 -27.27
N PHE A 13 -28.17 -39.70 -27.14
CA PHE A 13 -27.47 -40.60 -28.09
C PHE A 13 -26.64 -39.87 -29.18
N GLY A 14 -25.32 -40.08 -29.34
CA GLY A 14 -24.42 -41.23 -29.14
C GLY A 14 -23.81 -41.57 -30.52
N GLY A 15 -22.53 -41.84 -30.78
CA GLY A 15 -21.28 -41.89 -30.01
C GLY A 15 -20.09 -42.11 -30.97
N PHE A 16 -18.95 -42.54 -30.41
CA PHE A 16 -17.73 -43.10 -31.02
C PHE A 16 -16.62 -42.18 -31.57
N GLY A 17 -15.42 -42.34 -30.97
CA GLY A 17 -14.12 -41.94 -31.53
C GLY A 17 -13.00 -41.90 -30.48
N LYS A 18 -12.24 -42.99 -30.36
CA LYS A 18 -11.14 -43.25 -29.40
C LYS A 18 -9.83 -42.51 -29.74
N TYR A 19 -8.87 -42.59 -28.78
CA TYR A 19 -7.39 -42.45 -28.79
C TYR A 19 -6.93 -41.32 -27.82
N GLY A 20 -6.06 -41.51 -26.83
CA GLY A 20 -5.27 -42.66 -26.39
C GLY A 20 -4.65 -42.40 -25.00
N ASN A 21 -4.35 -43.50 -24.31
CA ASN A 21 -3.90 -43.62 -22.92
C ASN A 21 -2.52 -42.98 -22.64
N TYR A 22 -2.34 -42.41 -21.44
CA TYR A 22 -1.05 -42.43 -20.75
C TYR A 22 -1.17 -43.23 -19.45
N ARG A 23 -0.18 -44.10 -19.27
CA ARG A 23 -0.16 -45.31 -18.46
C ARG A 23 0.57 -45.01 -17.13
N GLU A 24 -0.05 -45.39 -16.03
CA GLU A 24 0.58 -45.47 -14.71
C GLU A 24 1.72 -46.49 -14.73
N HIS A 25 2.87 -46.14 -14.14
CA HIS A 25 3.89 -47.11 -13.74
C HIS A 25 4.26 -46.89 -12.27
N LYS A 26 3.80 -47.81 -11.43
CA LYS A 26 4.40 -48.14 -10.14
C LYS A 26 5.65 -48.97 -10.42
N GLY A 27 6.78 -48.58 -9.83
CA GLY A 27 7.99 -49.38 -9.76
C GLY A 27 8.64 -49.15 -8.40
N TYR A 28 8.63 -50.19 -7.57
CA TYR A 28 9.45 -50.29 -6.37
C TYR A 28 10.91 -50.50 -6.80
N ALA A 29 11.83 -49.70 -6.27
CA ALA A 29 13.26 -49.93 -6.40
C ALA A 29 13.88 -49.95 -5.00
N GLU A 30 14.66 -51.00 -4.75
CA GLU A 30 15.34 -51.34 -3.51
C GLU A 30 16.45 -50.33 -3.17
N GLU A 31 16.55 -49.93 -1.89
CA GLU A 31 17.63 -49.08 -1.38
C GLU A 31 18.92 -49.91 -1.18
N GLY A 32 19.93 -49.67 -2.01
CA GLY A 32 21.31 -50.08 -1.76
C GLY A 32 22.08 -49.03 -0.94
N PRO A 33 23.17 -49.42 -0.24
CA PRO A 33 23.89 -48.53 0.67
C PRO A 33 24.62 -47.41 -0.09
N ILE A 34 24.48 -46.18 0.42
CA ILE A 34 25.12 -44.96 -0.08
C ILE A 34 26.60 -44.95 0.37
N GLU A 35 27.54 -44.94 -0.58
CA GLU A 35 28.95 -44.68 -0.31
C GLU A 35 29.18 -43.21 0.12
N PRO A 36 30.15 -42.93 1.03
CA PRO A 36 30.44 -41.56 1.45
C PRO A 36 31.16 -40.77 0.34
N ALA A 37 30.75 -39.52 0.14
CA ALA A 37 31.35 -38.60 -0.80
C ALA A 37 32.82 -38.24 -0.41
N PRO A 38 33.70 -37.98 -1.38
CA PRO A 38 35.10 -37.66 -1.12
C PRO A 38 35.27 -36.23 -0.57
N ASP A 39 36.21 -36.08 0.36
CA ASP A 39 36.62 -34.81 0.96
C ASP A 39 37.12 -33.81 -0.09
N MET A 40 36.63 -32.56 0.00
CA MET A 40 37.14 -31.40 -0.76
C MET A 40 37.67 -30.32 0.19
N PRO A 41 38.65 -29.51 -0.26
CA PRO A 41 39.62 -28.86 0.61
C PRO A 41 39.10 -27.61 1.33
N ASN A 42 39.45 -27.51 2.60
CA ASN A 42 39.38 -26.28 3.40
C ASN A 42 40.32 -25.21 2.84
N SER A 43 39.79 -24.12 2.28
CA SER A 43 40.26 -22.75 2.54
C SER A 43 39.57 -21.74 1.63
N LEU A 44 38.76 -20.85 2.21
CA LEU A 44 38.62 -19.42 1.85
C LEU A 44 37.50 -18.79 2.71
N PHE A 45 37.66 -18.77 4.05
CA PHE A 45 36.83 -17.90 4.89
C PHE A 45 37.67 -17.23 5.99
N PRO A 46 37.51 -15.92 6.21
CA PRO A 46 38.14 -15.22 7.32
C PRO A 46 37.55 -15.75 8.63
N THR A 47 38.41 -16.23 9.53
CA THR A 47 38.12 -17.05 10.71
C THR A 47 37.37 -16.34 11.85
N ASN A 48 36.56 -15.30 11.59
CA ASN A 48 35.81 -14.58 12.64
C ASN A 48 34.47 -13.93 12.20
N ALA A 49 33.83 -14.42 11.12
CA ALA A 49 32.51 -13.92 10.72
C ALA A 49 31.37 -14.55 11.55
N PRO A 50 30.39 -13.77 12.06
CA PRO A 50 29.25 -14.31 12.79
C PRO A 50 28.35 -15.23 11.94
N LEU A 51 27.66 -16.17 12.59
CA LEU A 51 26.78 -17.14 11.94
C LEU A 51 25.54 -16.49 11.31
N CYS A 52 25.14 -16.97 10.14
CA CYS A 52 23.94 -16.51 9.46
C CYS A 52 22.67 -17.08 10.13
N ARG A 53 21.96 -16.25 10.88
CA ARG A 53 20.67 -16.63 11.51
C ARG A 53 19.61 -17.06 10.49
N PHE A 54 19.60 -16.44 9.31
CA PHE A 54 18.66 -16.80 8.24
C PHE A 54 18.96 -18.18 7.64
N PHE A 55 20.23 -18.61 7.62
CA PHE A 55 20.62 -19.95 7.17
C PHE A 55 20.26 -21.00 8.21
N GLN A 56 20.51 -20.72 9.50
CA GLN A 56 20.08 -21.59 10.60
C GLN A 56 18.56 -21.84 10.61
N GLN A 57 17.77 -20.89 10.12
CA GLN A 57 16.32 -21.01 10.03
C GLN A 57 15.82 -21.52 8.66
N GLY A 58 16.72 -21.79 7.70
CA GLY A 58 16.38 -22.36 6.39
C GLY A 58 15.90 -21.36 5.33
N TYR A 59 16.04 -20.05 5.55
CA TYR A 59 15.51 -19.00 4.67
C TYR A 59 16.60 -18.17 3.96
N CYS A 60 17.88 -18.51 4.11
CA CYS A 60 18.94 -17.74 3.47
C CYS A 60 18.99 -18.01 1.96
N SER A 61 18.55 -17.05 1.15
CA SER A 61 18.57 -17.11 -0.32
C SER A 61 19.90 -16.70 -0.95
N ARG A 62 20.90 -16.31 -0.14
CA ARG A 62 22.18 -15.77 -0.63
C ARG A 62 23.25 -16.84 -0.90
N GLY A 63 23.02 -18.09 -0.50
CA GLY A 63 23.94 -19.21 -0.73
C GLY A 63 25.39 -18.87 -0.31
N GLU A 64 26.36 -19.17 -1.17
CA GLU A 64 27.78 -18.88 -0.96
C GLU A 64 28.13 -17.39 -1.03
N ARG A 65 27.22 -16.53 -1.51
CA ARG A 65 27.40 -15.06 -1.53
C ARG A 65 26.99 -14.40 -0.21
N CYS A 66 26.68 -15.19 0.82
CA CYS A 66 26.32 -14.66 2.12
C CYS A 66 27.57 -14.17 2.86
N SER A 67 27.52 -12.94 3.35
CA SER A 67 28.59 -12.33 4.16
C SER A 67 28.72 -12.93 5.58
N TYR A 68 27.81 -13.84 5.94
CA TYR A 68 27.75 -14.52 7.24
C TYR A 68 27.95 -16.03 7.05
N MET A 69 28.59 -16.67 8.02
CA MET A 69 29.01 -18.07 7.88
C MET A 69 27.82 -19.04 7.91
N HIS A 70 27.80 -19.99 6.99
CA HIS A 70 26.81 -21.07 6.86
C HIS A 70 27.47 -22.39 7.28
N ILE A 71 27.14 -22.91 8.47
CA ILE A 71 27.63 -24.21 8.95
C ILE A 71 26.46 -25.20 8.91
N ALA A 72 26.64 -26.32 8.23
CA ALA A 72 25.67 -27.41 8.22
C ALA A 72 25.86 -28.29 9.47
N GLY A 73 24.81 -28.45 10.27
CA GLY A 73 24.77 -29.36 11.42
C GLY A 73 24.79 -28.68 12.79
N HIS A 74 23.62 -28.22 13.23
CA HIS A 74 23.18 -28.21 14.65
C HIS A 74 21.69 -27.88 14.69
N THR A 75 20.86 -28.92 14.63
CA THR A 75 19.44 -28.85 14.94
C THR A 75 19.26 -28.90 16.46
N ILE A 76 18.63 -27.88 17.05
CA ILE A 76 18.08 -27.97 18.41
C ILE A 76 16.67 -28.60 18.26
N PRO A 77 16.34 -29.68 18.96
CA PRO A 77 15.07 -30.38 18.76
C PRO A 77 13.92 -29.58 19.39
N VAL A 78 12.88 -29.28 18.60
CA VAL A 78 11.57 -28.86 19.11
C VAL A 78 10.60 -30.01 18.88
N SER A 79 10.20 -30.64 19.97
CA SER A 79 9.23 -31.73 20.03
C SER A 79 7.81 -31.27 19.67
N ASN A 80 7.18 -32.02 18.76
CA ASN A 80 5.75 -32.30 18.56
C ASN A 80 4.71 -31.19 18.82
N VAL A 81 4.17 -30.63 17.73
CA VAL A 81 2.73 -30.31 17.62
C VAL A 81 2.23 -30.67 16.22
N THR A 82 1.35 -31.67 16.17
CA THR A 82 0.58 -32.14 15.01
C THR A 82 -0.35 -31.06 14.45
N ARG A 83 -0.38 -30.92 13.13
CA ARG A 83 -1.39 -30.14 12.38
C ARG A 83 -2.80 -30.76 12.54
N PRO A 84 -3.87 -29.93 12.52
CA PRO A 84 -5.16 -30.35 11.99
C PRO A 84 -5.48 -29.69 10.63
N LEU A 85 -6.09 -30.49 9.75
CA LEU A 85 -6.78 -30.11 8.51
C LEU A 85 -8.22 -29.62 8.83
N PRO A 86 -8.95 -29.00 7.86
CA PRO A 86 -10.04 -28.08 8.15
C PRO A 86 -11.40 -28.77 8.34
N VAL A 87 -12.26 -28.20 9.19
CA VAL A 87 -13.66 -28.62 9.36
C VAL A 87 -14.60 -27.44 9.08
N THR A 88 -15.63 -27.77 8.32
CA THR A 88 -16.78 -26.98 7.86
C THR A 88 -17.77 -26.64 9.00
N GLN A 89 -18.37 -25.45 8.90
CA GLN A 89 -19.65 -24.94 9.47
C GLN A 89 -20.12 -25.41 10.87
N GLN A 90 -20.39 -24.45 11.78
CA GLN A 90 -21.74 -24.14 12.32
C GLN A 90 -21.69 -23.04 13.40
N TYR A 91 -22.66 -22.12 13.35
CA TYR A 91 -22.94 -21.12 14.38
C TYR A 91 -23.57 -21.78 15.60
N LEU A 92 -22.99 -21.60 16.78
CA LEU A 92 -23.69 -21.69 18.07
C LEU A 92 -23.03 -20.76 19.09
N VAL A 93 -23.89 -20.05 19.81
CA VAL A 93 -23.60 -19.03 20.83
C VAL A 93 -23.09 -19.70 22.11
N GLY A 94 -22.00 -19.18 22.69
CA GLY A 94 -21.53 -19.59 24.01
C GLY A 94 -20.39 -18.72 24.51
N GLN A 95 -20.63 -17.97 25.59
CA GLN A 95 -19.62 -17.20 26.32
C GLN A 95 -18.57 -18.14 26.92
N GLN A 96 -17.29 -17.90 26.66
CA GLN A 96 -16.21 -18.25 27.58
C GLN A 96 -14.96 -17.40 27.32
N GLN A 97 -14.44 -16.83 28.42
CA GLN A 97 -13.24 -16.00 28.46
C GLN A 97 -12.00 -16.85 28.21
N VAL A 98 -11.10 -16.38 27.32
CA VAL A 98 -9.79 -16.99 27.06
C VAL A 98 -8.69 -15.98 27.47
N PRO A 99 -7.61 -16.38 28.18
CA PRO A 99 -6.57 -15.45 28.60
C PRO A 99 -5.66 -15.06 27.42
N TYR A 100 -5.41 -13.77 27.24
CA TYR A 100 -4.42 -13.24 26.30
C TYR A 100 -3.00 -13.54 26.79
N GLN A 101 -2.27 -14.40 26.07
CA GLN A 101 -0.81 -14.49 26.16
C GLN A 101 -0.16 -13.56 25.14
N MET A 102 0.82 -12.79 25.62
CA MET A 102 1.59 -11.78 24.90
C MET A 102 2.43 -12.40 23.79
N LEU A 103 2.03 -12.22 22.53
CA LEU A 103 2.92 -12.34 21.38
C LEU A 103 3.61 -10.98 21.18
N GLN A 104 4.83 -10.83 21.71
CA GLN A 104 5.70 -9.73 21.35
C GLN A 104 6.18 -9.93 19.91
N THR A 105 5.55 -9.24 18.96
CA THR A 105 6.06 -9.14 17.59
C THR A 105 7.15 -8.07 17.53
N PRO A 106 8.32 -8.32 16.89
CA PRO A 106 9.34 -7.30 16.77
C PRO A 106 8.89 -6.13 15.88
N SER A 107 9.41 -4.94 16.20
CA SER A 107 9.12 -3.66 15.55
C SER A 107 9.44 -3.67 14.05
N PHE A 108 8.57 -3.03 13.26
CA PHE A 108 8.60 -2.92 11.80
C PHE A 108 9.89 -2.28 11.21
N ASN A 109 10.73 -1.65 12.03
CA ASN A 109 11.98 -1.01 11.59
C ASN A 109 13.14 -2.00 11.29
N GLN A 110 12.95 -3.32 11.38
CA GLN A 110 14.02 -4.31 11.15
C GLN A 110 13.85 -5.17 9.87
N MET A 111 12.90 -4.86 8.99
CA MET A 111 12.71 -5.61 7.72
C MET A 111 13.22 -4.89 6.45
N MET A 112 14.04 -3.84 6.60
CA MET A 112 14.69 -3.13 5.48
C MET A 112 16.20 -2.99 5.72
N PRO A 113 17.09 -3.58 4.89
CA PRO A 113 18.46 -3.12 4.79
C PRO A 113 18.56 -1.97 3.79
N GLY A 114 18.85 -0.78 4.30
CA GLY A 114 19.19 0.40 3.49
C GLY A 114 18.29 1.59 3.78
N TYR A 115 18.65 2.38 4.80
CA TYR A 115 18.49 3.83 4.97
C TYR A 115 18.77 4.13 6.44
N THR A 116 20.02 4.42 6.78
CA THR A 116 20.41 4.90 8.12
C THR A 116 20.05 6.37 8.24
N TYR A 117 19.10 6.71 9.11
CA TYR A 117 18.91 8.10 9.58
C TYR A 117 19.91 8.38 10.69
N PRO A 118 20.65 9.51 10.66
CA PRO A 118 21.56 9.85 11.74
C PRO A 118 20.75 10.24 12.99
N THR A 119 21.05 9.57 14.10
CA THR A 119 20.60 9.93 15.44
C THR A 119 21.69 10.74 16.13
N GLY A 120 21.29 11.86 16.74
CA GLY A 120 22.08 12.55 17.76
C GLY A 120 22.24 14.05 17.52
N GLN A 121 21.42 14.87 18.21
CA GLN A 121 21.94 15.81 19.20
C GLN A 121 20.80 16.34 20.09
N HIS A 122 21.02 16.22 21.40
CA HIS A 122 20.21 16.79 22.46
C HIS A 122 20.20 18.32 22.35
N PHE A 123 19.02 18.95 22.39
CA PHE A 123 18.87 20.30 22.93
C PHE A 123 17.55 20.42 23.71
N ASN A 124 17.65 21.11 24.84
CA ASN A 124 16.66 21.24 25.90
C ASN A 124 15.99 22.63 25.80
N ALA A 125 14.71 22.71 26.18
CA ALA A 125 13.90 23.91 26.49
C ALA A 125 13.23 24.71 25.32
N PRO A 126 12.27 25.63 25.61
CA PRO A 126 10.90 25.37 26.06
C PRO A 126 9.82 25.96 25.12
N VAL A 127 8.56 25.69 25.47
CA VAL A 127 7.33 25.91 24.68
C VAL A 127 6.92 27.39 24.56
N GLY A 128 6.46 27.80 23.37
CA GLY A 128 5.64 29.01 23.14
C GLY A 128 4.46 28.68 22.20
N PHE A 129 3.24 28.94 22.67
CA PHE A 129 1.96 28.67 22.00
C PHE A 129 1.67 29.65 20.84
N ALA A 130 1.14 29.14 19.73
CA ALA A 130 0.20 29.86 18.86
C ALA A 130 -0.74 28.86 18.18
N ILE A 131 -2.05 29.08 18.38
CA ILE A 131 -3.15 28.27 17.88
C ILE A 131 -3.43 28.71 16.43
N GLY A 132 -3.25 27.79 15.48
CA GLY A 132 -3.59 27.97 14.08
C GLY A 132 -4.12 26.65 13.51
N VAL A 133 -5.35 26.69 13.02
CA VAL A 133 -6.06 25.57 12.40
C VAL A 133 -5.28 25.09 11.15
N PRO A 134 -4.89 23.81 11.01
CA PRO A 134 -4.31 23.35 9.76
C PRO A 134 -5.42 22.99 8.76
N ASN A 135 -5.42 23.73 7.66
CA ASN A 135 -6.07 23.44 6.38
C ASN A 135 -5.64 22.05 5.85
N PRO A 136 -6.53 21.18 5.36
CA PRO A 136 -6.15 19.84 4.88
C PRO A 136 -5.62 19.92 3.43
N LYS A 137 -4.37 20.36 3.30
CA LYS A 137 -3.54 20.14 2.09
C LYS A 137 -2.09 19.90 2.51
N MET A 138 -1.83 18.78 3.18
CA MET A 138 -0.45 18.31 3.38
C MET A 138 -0.40 16.77 3.39
N PHE A 139 -0.45 16.18 2.19
CA PHE A 139 0.49 15.13 1.85
C PHE A 139 1.34 15.65 0.70
N PRO A 140 2.65 15.35 0.68
CA PRO A 140 3.49 15.74 -0.44
C PRO A 140 2.96 15.07 -1.72
N PRO A 141 3.18 15.68 -2.90
CA PRO A 141 2.96 14.97 -4.17
C PRO A 141 3.77 13.67 -4.17
N PRO A 142 3.44 12.68 -5.01
CA PRO A 142 4.28 11.49 -5.13
C PRO A 142 5.73 11.94 -5.33
N LEU A 143 6.62 11.46 -4.45
CA LEU A 143 8.05 11.72 -4.56
C LEU A 143 8.47 11.26 -5.96
N ASN A 144 8.66 12.24 -6.83
CA ASN A 144 9.57 12.11 -7.94
C ASN A 144 10.89 11.67 -7.31
N ILE A 145 11.41 10.51 -7.74
CA ILE A 145 12.68 9.99 -7.26
C ILE A 145 13.75 11.01 -7.67
N ALA A 146 14.03 11.96 -6.78
CA ALA A 146 15.28 12.71 -6.82
C ALA A 146 16.36 11.69 -6.44
N GLN A 147 17.15 11.31 -7.44
CA GLN A 147 18.36 10.51 -7.28
C GLN A 147 19.24 11.09 -6.15
N PRO A 148 20.04 10.26 -5.47
CA PRO A 148 20.93 10.75 -4.42
C PRO A 148 21.85 11.82 -5.00
N ARG A 149 21.89 13.02 -4.38
CA ARG A 149 22.96 13.98 -4.63
C ARG A 149 24.26 13.43 -4.06
N THR A 150 24.92 12.58 -4.85
CA THR A 150 26.37 12.49 -4.83
C THR A 150 26.91 13.76 -5.45
N ASN A 151 27.90 14.41 -4.84
CA ASN A 151 28.76 15.37 -5.54
C ASN A 151 29.55 14.60 -6.60
N HIS A 152 28.90 14.35 -7.73
CA HIS A 152 29.50 13.95 -8.99
C HIS A 152 29.01 14.94 -10.02
N SER A 153 29.97 15.54 -10.72
CA SER A 153 29.81 16.38 -11.90
C SER A 153 28.62 15.96 -12.77
N ALA A 154 27.67 16.88 -12.94
CA ALA A 154 26.42 16.69 -13.70
C ALA A 154 26.65 16.69 -15.23
N THR A 155 27.53 15.81 -15.73
CA THR A 155 27.83 15.69 -17.17
C THR A 155 27.69 14.25 -17.71
N ALA A 156 27.41 13.25 -16.87
CA ALA A 156 27.45 11.83 -17.26
C ALA A 156 26.20 11.27 -18.01
N PRO A 157 24.93 11.51 -17.60
CA PRO A 157 23.80 10.81 -18.21
C PRO A 157 23.44 11.32 -19.62
N GLN A 158 23.66 12.60 -19.91
CA GLN A 158 23.48 13.14 -21.26
C GLN A 158 24.62 12.74 -22.19
N ARG A 159 25.86 12.68 -21.69
CA ARG A 159 27.01 12.24 -22.49
C ARG A 159 26.87 10.76 -22.90
N MET A 160 26.47 9.88 -21.98
CA MET A 160 26.23 8.46 -22.29
C MET A 160 25.10 8.23 -23.30
N LYS A 161 23.94 8.93 -23.16
CA LYS A 161 22.85 8.82 -24.15
C LYS A 161 23.25 9.33 -25.52
N LYS A 162 24.05 10.40 -25.58
CA LYS A 162 24.57 10.97 -26.82
C LYS A 162 25.56 10.00 -27.49
N THR A 163 26.51 9.45 -26.74
CA THR A 163 27.47 8.46 -27.24
C THR A 163 26.79 7.18 -27.73
N PHE A 164 25.80 6.65 -27.01
CA PHE A 164 25.09 5.44 -27.45
C PHE A 164 24.28 5.67 -28.74
N SER A 165 23.63 6.83 -28.87
CA SER A 165 22.92 7.18 -30.11
C SER A 165 23.88 7.39 -31.29
N GLU A 166 25.06 7.96 -31.05
CA GLU A 166 26.13 8.12 -32.05
C GLU A 166 26.71 6.75 -32.46
N GLU A 167 26.88 5.81 -31.54
CA GLU A 167 27.33 4.44 -31.81
C GLU A 167 26.31 3.66 -32.66
N VAL A 168 25.02 3.74 -32.34
CA VAL A 168 23.95 3.15 -33.17
C VAL A 168 23.96 3.77 -34.56
N GLN A 169 24.11 5.11 -34.64
CA GLN A 169 24.18 5.79 -35.92
C GLN A 169 25.40 5.38 -36.73
N SER A 170 26.57 5.17 -36.10
CA SER A 170 27.77 4.68 -36.75
C SER A 170 27.60 3.23 -37.24
N ARG A 171 27.07 2.34 -36.38
CA ARG A 171 26.87 0.92 -36.68
C ARG A 171 25.91 0.67 -37.84
N TYR A 172 24.90 1.52 -37.98
CA TYR A 172 23.87 1.40 -39.02
C TYR A 172 23.91 2.54 -40.05
N ALA A 173 24.98 3.35 -40.10
CA ALA A 173 25.09 4.54 -40.98
C ALA A 173 24.88 4.23 -42.46
N HIS A 174 25.37 3.08 -42.90
CA HIS A 174 25.41 2.67 -44.30
C HIS A 174 24.51 1.45 -44.58
N VAL A 175 23.74 1.00 -43.59
CA VAL A 175 22.84 -0.14 -43.73
C VAL A 175 21.50 0.35 -44.27
N LYS A 176 21.16 -0.09 -45.48
CA LYS A 176 19.84 0.14 -46.07
C LYS A 176 18.80 -0.66 -45.31
N PHE A 177 17.65 -0.06 -45.02
CA PHE A 177 16.61 -0.72 -44.22
C PHE A 177 16.15 -2.02 -44.86
N GLU A 178 16.04 -2.05 -46.20
CA GLU A 178 15.61 -3.20 -46.99
C GLU A 178 16.53 -4.42 -46.82
N THR A 179 17.81 -4.22 -46.47
CA THR A 179 18.75 -5.33 -46.25
C THR A 179 18.56 -6.02 -44.90
N LEU A 180 17.74 -5.45 -44.02
CA LEU A 180 17.43 -6.01 -42.70
C LEU A 180 16.12 -6.79 -42.70
N VAL A 181 15.40 -6.82 -43.82
CA VAL A 181 14.17 -7.61 -43.98
C VAL A 181 14.49 -9.09 -43.83
N GLY A 182 13.74 -9.78 -42.98
CA GLY A 182 13.97 -11.16 -42.54
C GLY A 182 14.78 -11.29 -41.25
N GLU A 183 15.41 -10.21 -40.79
CA GLU A 183 16.21 -10.16 -39.55
C GLU A 183 15.61 -9.18 -38.52
N ILE A 184 14.44 -8.61 -38.77
CA ILE A 184 13.90 -7.56 -37.88
C ILE A 184 13.61 -8.13 -36.50
N TYR A 185 13.04 -9.32 -36.42
CA TYR A 185 12.76 -9.98 -35.14
C TYR A 185 14.04 -10.19 -34.31
N SER A 186 15.14 -10.64 -34.94
CA SER A 186 16.42 -10.85 -34.23
C SER A 186 16.99 -9.53 -33.71
N LEU A 187 16.89 -8.45 -34.51
CA LEU A 187 17.29 -7.10 -34.13
C LEU A 187 16.48 -6.53 -32.97
N CYS A 188 15.22 -6.92 -32.79
CA CYS A 188 14.39 -6.44 -31.66
C CYS A 188 14.97 -6.82 -30.29
N LYS A 189 15.71 -7.93 -30.23
CA LYS A 189 16.34 -8.47 -29.02
C LYS A 189 17.79 -8.02 -28.86
N ASP A 190 18.34 -7.31 -29.84
CA ASP A 190 19.64 -6.66 -29.73
C ASP A 190 19.47 -5.21 -29.24
N GLN A 191 20.34 -4.78 -28.33
CA GLN A 191 20.26 -3.45 -27.74
C GLN A 191 20.39 -2.32 -28.80
N HIS A 192 21.29 -2.48 -29.77
CA HIS A 192 21.52 -1.48 -30.82
C HIS A 192 20.50 -1.62 -31.96
N GLY A 193 20.15 -2.85 -32.33
CA GLY A 193 19.12 -3.18 -33.32
C GLY A 193 17.77 -2.63 -32.92
N CYS A 194 17.32 -2.88 -31.69
CA CYS A 194 16.06 -2.36 -31.18
C CYS A 194 16.04 -0.82 -31.17
N ARG A 195 17.15 -0.18 -30.80
CA ARG A 195 17.26 1.28 -30.82
C ARG A 195 17.21 1.84 -32.25
N TYR A 196 17.85 1.17 -33.20
CA TYR A 196 17.79 1.54 -34.61
C TYR A 196 16.37 1.44 -35.15
N LEU A 197 15.67 0.32 -34.88
CA LEU A 197 14.29 0.10 -35.32
C LEU A 197 13.31 1.12 -34.71
N GLN A 198 13.48 1.47 -33.42
CA GLN A 198 12.71 2.57 -32.80
C GLN A 198 12.89 3.88 -33.56
N LYS A 199 14.12 4.23 -33.94
CA LYS A 199 14.39 5.46 -34.72
C LYS A 199 13.72 5.42 -36.09
N ARG A 200 13.70 4.27 -36.76
CA ARG A 200 13.00 4.10 -38.04
C ARG A 200 11.49 4.29 -37.92
N LEU A 201 10.88 3.84 -36.83
CA LEU A 201 9.47 4.13 -36.54
C LEU A 201 9.24 5.62 -36.24
N GLU A 202 10.17 6.29 -35.55
CA GLU A 202 10.10 7.73 -35.25
C GLU A 202 10.22 8.62 -36.49
N GLU A 203 10.90 8.16 -37.54
CA GLU A 203 11.02 8.88 -38.82
C GLU A 203 9.69 8.94 -39.60
N GLY A 204 8.68 8.15 -39.21
CA GLY A 204 7.31 8.25 -39.72
C GLY A 204 7.08 7.64 -41.11
N ALA A 205 8.02 6.86 -41.62
CA ALA A 205 7.88 6.17 -42.91
C ALA A 205 6.93 4.96 -42.79
N GLU A 206 5.73 5.05 -43.38
CA GLU A 206 4.69 4.01 -43.27
C GLU A 206 5.14 2.65 -43.78
N ASN A 207 5.90 2.61 -44.89
CA ASN A 207 6.47 1.38 -45.43
C ASN A 207 7.41 0.68 -44.42
N HIS A 208 8.24 1.43 -43.68
CA HIS A 208 9.10 0.85 -42.65
C HIS A 208 8.29 0.33 -41.47
N ARG A 209 7.26 1.09 -41.04
CA ARG A 209 6.35 0.63 -39.99
C ARG A 209 5.70 -0.69 -40.37
N ASP A 210 5.18 -0.80 -41.58
CA ASP A 210 4.43 -1.98 -42.02
C ASP A 210 5.33 -3.22 -42.20
N ILE A 211 6.58 -3.02 -42.64
CA ILE A 211 7.60 -4.09 -42.67
C ILE A 211 7.97 -4.54 -41.25
N ILE A 212 8.27 -3.59 -40.34
CA ILE A 212 8.58 -3.93 -38.93
C ILE A 212 7.40 -4.66 -38.29
N PHE A 213 6.19 -4.19 -38.53
CA PHE A 213 4.97 -4.80 -38.01
C PHE A 213 4.81 -6.23 -38.52
N SER A 214 4.93 -6.44 -39.84
CA SER A 214 4.69 -7.76 -40.43
C SER A 214 5.68 -8.83 -39.97
N GLU A 215 6.95 -8.47 -39.73
CA GLU A 215 7.95 -9.42 -39.21
C GLU A 215 7.86 -9.66 -37.70
N THR A 216 7.24 -8.76 -36.93
CA THR A 216 7.21 -8.85 -35.47
C THR A 216 5.85 -9.23 -34.89
N CYS A 217 4.77 -9.11 -35.67
CA CYS A 217 3.41 -9.23 -35.16
C CYS A 217 3.12 -10.57 -34.49
N SER A 218 3.66 -11.69 -34.99
CA SER A 218 3.49 -13.04 -34.41
C SER A 218 4.27 -13.26 -33.11
N HIS A 219 5.17 -12.34 -32.74
CA HIS A 219 6.07 -12.47 -31.60
C HIS A 219 5.85 -11.39 -30.53
N LEU A 220 4.76 -10.62 -30.61
CA LEU A 220 4.54 -9.46 -29.75
C LEU A 220 4.51 -9.79 -28.26
N ALA A 221 3.90 -10.92 -27.85
CA ALA A 221 3.85 -11.31 -26.44
C ALA A 221 5.26 -11.49 -25.85
N GLU A 222 6.11 -12.20 -26.59
CA GLU A 222 7.51 -12.41 -26.22
C GLU A 222 8.27 -11.07 -26.18
N LEU A 223 8.19 -10.29 -27.26
CA LEU A 223 8.90 -9.01 -27.39
C LEU A 223 8.48 -8.01 -26.31
N MET A 224 7.22 -7.96 -25.91
CA MET A 224 6.75 -7.09 -24.82
C MET A 224 7.42 -7.41 -23.48
N THR A 225 7.81 -8.66 -23.26
CA THR A 225 8.45 -9.11 -22.01
C THR A 225 9.98 -9.14 -22.08
N ASP A 226 10.56 -8.94 -23.27
CA ASP A 226 12.00 -8.86 -23.48
C ASP A 226 12.61 -7.55 -22.94
N SER A 227 13.85 -7.59 -22.46
CA SER A 227 14.55 -6.43 -21.88
C SER A 227 14.77 -5.27 -22.86
N PHE A 228 14.84 -5.56 -24.17
CA PHE A 228 15.00 -4.57 -25.23
C PHE A 228 13.75 -4.48 -26.11
N GLY A 229 13.18 -5.62 -26.52
CA GLY A 229 12.02 -5.70 -27.42
C GLY A 229 10.83 -4.88 -26.95
N ASN A 230 10.63 -4.76 -25.63
CA ASN A 230 9.51 -4.00 -25.06
C ASN A 230 9.50 -2.52 -25.50
N TYR A 231 10.67 -1.93 -25.76
CA TYR A 231 10.78 -0.54 -26.21
C TYR A 231 10.33 -0.39 -27.66
N LEU A 232 10.62 -1.38 -28.51
CA LEU A 232 10.10 -1.40 -29.87
C LEU A 232 8.58 -1.59 -29.86
N CYS A 233 8.04 -2.52 -29.08
CA CYS A 233 6.59 -2.70 -28.96
C CYS A 233 5.90 -1.41 -28.50
N GLN A 234 6.46 -0.71 -27.52
CA GLN A 234 5.94 0.59 -27.09
C GLN A 234 5.94 1.61 -28.24
N LYS A 235 7.04 1.73 -28.98
CA LYS A 235 7.12 2.67 -30.11
C LYS A 235 6.15 2.29 -31.23
N MET A 236 6.02 1.01 -31.54
CA MET A 236 5.10 0.48 -32.53
C MET A 236 3.65 0.76 -32.17
N ILE A 237 3.26 0.60 -30.90
CA ILE A 237 1.92 0.97 -30.39
C ILE A 237 1.64 2.47 -30.61
N GLU A 238 2.62 3.34 -30.42
CA GLU A 238 2.44 4.80 -30.60
C GLU A 238 2.11 5.16 -32.06
N VAL A 239 2.74 4.49 -33.03
CA VAL A 239 2.64 4.82 -34.47
C VAL A 239 1.73 3.88 -35.27
N ALA A 240 1.18 2.84 -34.63
CA ALA A 240 0.31 1.86 -35.28
C ALA A 240 -0.98 2.51 -35.80
N SER A 241 -1.42 2.07 -36.98
CA SER A 241 -2.78 2.32 -37.47
C SER A 241 -3.81 1.66 -36.54
N ASP A 242 -5.09 2.01 -36.68
CA ASP A 242 -6.14 1.42 -35.84
C ASP A 242 -6.31 -0.09 -36.10
N GLU A 243 -6.09 -0.54 -37.33
CA GLU A 243 -6.10 -1.94 -37.73
C GLU A 243 -4.89 -2.69 -37.12
N GLN A 244 -3.70 -2.12 -37.24
CA GLN A 244 -2.49 -2.69 -36.62
C GLN A 244 -2.63 -2.77 -35.10
N LEU A 245 -3.18 -1.74 -34.47
CA LEU A 245 -3.40 -1.72 -33.03
C LEU A 245 -4.42 -2.77 -32.59
N MET A 246 -5.47 -3.01 -33.39
CA MET A 246 -6.41 -4.11 -33.14
C MET A 246 -5.70 -5.47 -33.21
N VAL A 247 -4.87 -5.70 -34.23
CA VAL A 247 -4.08 -6.93 -34.36
C VAL A 247 -3.11 -7.10 -33.17
N ILE A 248 -2.49 -6.03 -32.69
CA ILE A 248 -1.63 -6.08 -31.48
C ILE A 248 -2.44 -6.60 -30.29
N ILE A 249 -3.64 -6.04 -30.07
CA ILE A 249 -4.51 -6.44 -28.95
C ILE A 249 -4.90 -7.91 -29.08
N ASP A 250 -5.35 -8.34 -30.26
CA ASP A 250 -5.78 -9.72 -30.50
C ASP A 250 -4.63 -10.72 -30.32
N THR A 251 -3.43 -10.40 -30.81
CA THR A 251 -2.26 -11.27 -30.68
C THR A 251 -1.85 -11.47 -29.21
N VAL A 252 -1.90 -10.42 -28.40
CA VAL A 252 -1.44 -10.51 -26.99
C VAL A 252 -2.56 -10.91 -26.02
N ALA A 253 -3.82 -10.98 -26.46
CA ALA A 253 -4.99 -11.11 -25.59
C ALA A 253 -4.92 -12.31 -24.64
N SER A 254 -4.49 -13.49 -25.13
CA SER A 254 -4.40 -14.72 -24.35
C SER A 254 -3.30 -14.68 -23.27
N GLU A 255 -2.26 -13.86 -23.48
CA GLU A 255 -1.09 -13.77 -22.60
C GLU A 255 -1.01 -12.45 -21.83
N ILE A 256 -1.96 -11.52 -22.05
CA ILE A 256 -1.87 -10.14 -21.56
C ILE A 256 -1.70 -10.06 -20.04
N ILE A 257 -2.30 -10.99 -19.30
CA ILE A 257 -2.15 -11.08 -17.85
C ILE A 257 -0.68 -11.34 -17.50
N ASN A 258 -0.05 -12.35 -18.10
CA ASN A 258 1.37 -12.66 -17.87
C ASN A 258 2.29 -11.50 -18.28
N ILE A 259 1.96 -10.82 -19.38
CA ILE A 259 2.71 -9.63 -19.83
C ILE A 259 2.60 -8.50 -18.80
N CYS A 260 1.42 -8.25 -18.21
CA CYS A 260 1.24 -7.23 -17.18
C CYS A 260 2.04 -7.54 -15.90
N LEU A 261 2.18 -8.82 -15.55
CA LEU A 261 2.93 -9.28 -14.37
C LEU A 261 4.46 -9.20 -14.57
N ASN A 262 4.91 -9.01 -15.80
CA ASN A 262 6.33 -8.87 -16.14
C ASN A 262 6.81 -7.41 -15.99
N MET A 263 8.06 -7.23 -15.53
CA MET A 263 8.66 -5.91 -15.25
C MET A 263 8.83 -5.01 -16.50
N HIS A 264 9.02 -5.61 -17.67
CA HIS A 264 9.11 -4.94 -18.96
C HIS A 264 7.72 -4.87 -19.62
N GLY A 265 6.99 -5.99 -19.61
CA GLY A 265 5.67 -6.13 -20.21
C GLY A 265 4.65 -5.13 -19.68
N THR A 266 4.66 -4.83 -18.38
CA THR A 266 3.80 -3.79 -17.78
C THR A 266 3.94 -2.43 -18.48
N ARG A 267 5.13 -2.07 -18.97
CA ARG A 267 5.37 -0.79 -19.66
C ARG A 267 4.72 -0.79 -21.05
N ALA A 268 4.85 -1.90 -21.78
CA ALA A 268 4.21 -2.07 -23.08
C ALA A 268 2.67 -2.08 -22.98
N VAL A 269 2.10 -2.77 -21.98
CA VAL A 269 0.65 -2.78 -21.79
C VAL A 269 0.12 -1.41 -21.31
N GLN A 270 0.86 -0.70 -20.44
CA GLN A 270 0.50 0.68 -20.10
C GLN A 270 0.47 1.57 -21.34
N LYS A 271 1.43 1.41 -22.25
CA LYS A 271 1.46 2.13 -23.53
C LYS A 271 0.27 1.76 -24.41
N LEU A 272 -0.11 0.48 -24.44
CA LEU A 272 -1.29 0.00 -25.16
C LEU A 272 -2.57 0.64 -24.63
N ILE A 273 -2.77 0.66 -23.30
CA ILE A 273 -3.91 1.33 -22.65
C ILE A 273 -3.96 2.83 -22.98
N GLU A 274 -2.81 3.50 -23.12
CA GLU A 274 -2.75 4.93 -23.48
C GLU A 274 -3.20 5.22 -24.92
N HIS A 275 -3.09 4.24 -25.82
CA HIS A 275 -3.22 4.44 -27.27
C HIS A 275 -4.44 3.75 -27.88
N VAL A 276 -5.25 3.00 -27.13
CA VAL A 276 -6.54 2.54 -27.65
C VAL A 276 -7.41 3.74 -28.03
N ARG A 277 -7.95 3.74 -29.24
CA ARG A 277 -8.67 4.89 -29.84
C ARG A 277 -10.13 4.56 -30.13
N THR A 278 -10.41 3.31 -30.50
CA THR A 278 -11.75 2.90 -30.91
C THR A 278 -12.50 2.13 -29.81
N PRO A 279 -13.84 2.17 -29.79
CA PRO A 279 -14.63 1.37 -28.85
C PRO A 279 -14.36 -0.15 -28.96
N GLN A 280 -14.04 -0.63 -30.16
CA GLN A 280 -13.71 -2.03 -30.40
C GLN A 280 -12.39 -2.42 -29.76
N GLN A 281 -11.33 -1.62 -29.96
CA GLN A 281 -10.02 -1.83 -29.32
C GLN A 281 -10.14 -1.81 -27.79
N THR A 282 -10.84 -0.81 -27.24
CA THR A 282 -11.07 -0.71 -25.79
C THR A 282 -11.80 -1.93 -25.26
N ARG A 283 -12.84 -2.42 -25.94
CA ARG A 283 -13.59 -3.60 -25.54
C ARG A 283 -12.72 -4.87 -25.55
N ALA A 284 -11.93 -5.08 -26.60
CA ALA A 284 -11.04 -6.23 -26.71
C ALA A 284 -9.98 -6.22 -25.59
N LEU A 285 -9.33 -5.07 -25.37
CA LEU A 285 -8.34 -4.89 -24.30
C LEU A 285 -8.94 -5.13 -22.91
N VAL A 286 -10.10 -4.54 -22.62
CA VAL A 286 -10.81 -4.72 -21.34
C VAL A 286 -11.23 -6.17 -21.13
N THR A 287 -11.65 -6.87 -22.19
CA THR A 287 -12.01 -8.30 -22.11
C THR A 287 -10.81 -9.16 -21.75
N ALA A 288 -9.63 -8.85 -22.31
CA ALA A 288 -8.40 -9.58 -22.04
C ALA A 288 -7.85 -9.29 -20.62
N LEU A 289 -7.81 -8.02 -20.20
CA LEU A 289 -7.42 -7.63 -18.83
C LEU A 289 -8.44 -8.11 -17.78
N GLY A 290 -9.70 -8.25 -18.19
CA GLY A 290 -10.84 -8.69 -17.37
C GLY A 290 -10.79 -10.15 -16.92
N GLN A 291 -9.88 -10.96 -17.47
CA GLN A 291 -9.77 -12.38 -17.10
C GLN A 291 -9.30 -12.59 -15.66
N ASN A 292 -8.40 -11.74 -15.16
CA ASN A 292 -7.96 -11.82 -13.76
C ASN A 292 -7.51 -10.46 -13.17
N PRO A 293 -8.44 -9.52 -12.94
CA PRO A 293 -8.09 -8.18 -12.48
C PRO A 293 -7.45 -8.19 -11.09
N VAL A 294 -7.86 -9.11 -10.21
CA VAL A 294 -7.33 -9.18 -8.83
C VAL A 294 -5.88 -9.65 -8.80
N ALA A 295 -5.48 -10.58 -9.67
CA ALA A 295 -4.06 -10.92 -9.81
C ALA A 295 -3.23 -9.70 -10.24
N LEU A 296 -3.73 -8.90 -11.19
CA LEU A 296 -3.07 -7.66 -11.60
C LEU A 296 -2.98 -6.64 -10.46
N ILE A 297 -4.08 -6.42 -9.74
CA ILE A 297 -4.14 -5.48 -8.59
C ILE A 297 -3.10 -5.82 -7.51
N LYS A 298 -2.92 -7.11 -7.22
CA LYS A 298 -2.04 -7.58 -6.15
C LYS A 298 -0.59 -7.74 -6.58
N ASP A 299 -0.28 -7.63 -7.86
CA ASP A 299 1.08 -7.80 -8.35
C ASP A 299 1.92 -6.51 -8.26
N LEU A 300 3.24 -6.65 -8.19
CA LEU A 300 4.21 -5.54 -8.18
C LEU A 300 4.23 -4.73 -9.49
N ASN A 301 3.99 -5.37 -10.63
CA ASN A 301 4.00 -4.76 -11.96
C ASN A 301 2.58 -4.54 -12.48
N GLY A 302 1.69 -5.52 -12.29
CA GLY A 302 0.32 -5.52 -12.80
C GLY A 302 -0.53 -4.37 -12.25
N ASN A 303 -0.27 -3.93 -11.01
CA ASN A 303 -1.05 -2.84 -10.39
C ASN A 303 -0.93 -1.53 -11.18
N HIS A 304 0.18 -1.32 -11.90
CA HIS A 304 0.37 -0.15 -12.75
C HIS A 304 -0.51 -0.17 -13.99
N CYS A 305 -0.78 -1.36 -14.57
CA CYS A 305 -1.73 -1.51 -15.66
C CYS A 305 -3.15 -1.16 -15.19
N ILE A 306 -3.57 -1.63 -14.02
CA ILE A 306 -4.88 -1.31 -13.44
C ILE A 306 -5.02 0.20 -13.17
N GLN A 307 -4.02 0.83 -12.56
CA GLN A 307 -4.01 2.29 -12.37
C GLN A 307 -4.03 3.05 -13.70
N LYS A 308 -3.39 2.52 -14.75
CA LYS A 308 -3.44 3.11 -16.09
C LYS A 308 -4.84 3.01 -16.69
N CYS A 309 -5.55 1.89 -16.52
CA CYS A 309 -6.95 1.78 -16.91
C CYS A 309 -7.83 2.84 -16.23
N LEU A 310 -7.70 2.99 -14.90
CA LEU A 310 -8.46 3.97 -14.11
C LEU A 310 -8.26 5.42 -14.60
N THR A 311 -7.07 5.76 -15.07
CA THR A 311 -6.72 7.12 -15.49
C THR A 311 -6.97 7.41 -16.98
N ARG A 312 -7.13 6.38 -17.82
CA ARG A 312 -7.21 6.54 -19.28
C ARG A 312 -8.53 6.10 -19.88
N LEU A 313 -9.18 5.09 -19.29
CA LEU A 313 -10.42 4.55 -19.82
C LEU A 313 -11.64 5.24 -19.19
N SER A 314 -12.78 5.17 -19.89
CA SER A 314 -14.04 5.69 -19.36
C SER A 314 -14.49 4.90 -18.11
N PRO A 315 -15.33 5.48 -17.25
CA PRO A 315 -15.89 4.77 -16.11
C PRO A 315 -16.54 3.44 -16.51
N GLU A 316 -17.31 3.42 -17.60
CA GLU A 316 -18.00 2.22 -18.10
C GLU A 316 -17.02 1.12 -18.49
N SER A 317 -15.91 1.50 -19.15
CA SER A 317 -14.86 0.58 -19.55
C SER A 317 -14.08 0.04 -18.36
N ASN A 318 -14.04 0.76 -17.25
CA ASN A 318 -13.39 0.33 -16.01
C ASN A 318 -14.27 -0.57 -15.12
N ASN A 319 -15.54 -0.82 -15.48
CA ASN A 319 -16.46 -1.64 -14.67
C ASN A 319 -15.92 -3.03 -14.30
N PHE A 320 -15.10 -3.64 -15.15
CA PHE A 320 -14.47 -4.93 -14.83
C PHE A 320 -13.59 -4.87 -13.58
N ILE A 321 -12.92 -3.74 -13.33
CA ILE A 321 -12.09 -3.51 -12.12
C ILE A 321 -13.01 -3.37 -10.91
N PHE A 322 -14.02 -2.51 -11.00
CA PHE A 322 -14.95 -2.27 -9.90
C PHE A 322 -15.72 -3.54 -9.51
N ASN A 323 -16.19 -4.32 -10.48
CA ASN A 323 -16.87 -5.58 -10.23
C ASN A 323 -15.95 -6.61 -9.54
N ALA A 324 -14.69 -6.71 -9.98
CA ALA A 324 -13.72 -7.62 -9.38
C ALA A 324 -13.35 -7.20 -7.95
N VAL A 325 -13.11 -5.90 -7.73
CA VAL A 325 -12.78 -5.33 -6.42
C VAL A 325 -13.94 -5.46 -5.45
N THR A 326 -15.19 -5.20 -5.87
CA THR A 326 -16.36 -5.44 -5.03
C THR A 326 -16.48 -6.93 -4.66
N LYS A 327 -16.38 -7.83 -5.65
CA LYS A 327 -16.50 -9.28 -5.41
C LYS A 327 -15.43 -9.85 -4.48
N GLN A 328 -14.23 -9.28 -4.48
CA GLN A 328 -13.09 -9.72 -3.66
C GLN A 328 -12.59 -8.61 -2.72
N CYS A 329 -13.52 -7.82 -2.15
CA CYS A 329 -13.21 -6.60 -1.41
C CYS A 329 -12.20 -6.81 -0.28
N ILE A 330 -12.40 -7.83 0.56
CA ILE A 330 -11.48 -8.12 1.66
C ILE A 330 -10.08 -8.47 1.13
N ASP A 331 -9.97 -9.41 0.19
CA ASP A 331 -8.68 -9.88 -0.33
C ASP A 331 -7.86 -8.77 -1.00
N VAL A 332 -8.55 -7.85 -1.69
CA VAL A 332 -7.91 -6.66 -2.28
C VAL A 332 -7.50 -5.66 -1.19
N ALA A 333 -8.41 -5.32 -0.28
CA ALA A 333 -8.18 -4.27 0.72
C ALA A 333 -7.09 -4.65 1.74
N THR A 334 -6.93 -5.92 2.07
CA THR A 334 -5.90 -6.40 3.03
C THR A 334 -4.56 -6.70 2.35
N HIS A 335 -4.42 -6.43 1.05
CA HIS A 335 -3.17 -6.63 0.32
C HIS A 335 -2.34 -5.33 0.23
N ARG A 336 -1.02 -5.43 0.40
CA ARG A 336 -0.10 -4.27 0.43
C ARG A 336 -0.21 -3.31 -0.78
N HIS A 337 -0.45 -3.88 -1.96
CA HIS A 337 -0.66 -3.12 -3.20
C HIS A 337 -2.15 -2.89 -3.47
N GLY A 338 -3.00 -3.82 -3.03
CA GLY A 338 -4.43 -3.79 -3.32
C GLY A 338 -5.13 -2.66 -2.57
N CYS A 339 -4.73 -2.36 -1.33
CA CYS A 339 -5.26 -1.22 -0.58
C CYS A 339 -5.00 0.12 -1.26
N CYS A 340 -3.82 0.27 -1.89
CA CYS A 340 -3.45 1.47 -2.64
C CYS A 340 -4.25 1.58 -3.94
N VAL A 341 -4.42 0.47 -4.67
CA VAL A 341 -5.24 0.45 -5.89
C VAL A 341 -6.71 0.69 -5.57
N LEU A 342 -7.24 0.17 -4.48
CA LEU A 342 -8.61 0.41 -4.06
C LEU A 342 -8.87 1.89 -3.73
N GLN A 343 -7.90 2.59 -3.11
CA GLN A 343 -7.97 4.04 -2.95
C GLN A 343 -7.98 4.78 -4.29
N ARG A 344 -7.13 4.36 -5.25
CA ARG A 344 -7.18 4.90 -6.63
C ARG A 344 -8.52 4.62 -7.32
N CYS A 345 -9.15 3.48 -7.05
CA CYS A 345 -10.49 3.21 -7.57
C CYS A 345 -11.50 4.24 -7.02
N LEU A 346 -11.42 4.60 -5.74
CA LEU A 346 -12.28 5.63 -5.14
C LEU A 346 -12.00 7.04 -5.70
N ASP A 347 -10.73 7.37 -6.00
CA ASP A 347 -10.34 8.64 -6.64
C ASP A 347 -10.96 8.81 -8.04
N HIS A 348 -11.02 7.72 -8.82
CA HIS A 348 -11.41 7.73 -10.24
C HIS A 348 -12.83 7.19 -10.51
N ALA A 349 -13.55 6.78 -9.47
CA ALA A 349 -14.89 6.22 -9.60
C ALA A 349 -15.89 7.28 -10.09
N SER A 350 -16.81 6.87 -10.97
CA SER A 350 -18.09 7.57 -11.11
C SER A 350 -18.87 7.51 -9.80
N GLU A 351 -19.91 8.34 -9.65
CA GLU A 351 -20.71 8.33 -8.42
C GLU A 351 -21.36 6.96 -8.14
N SER A 352 -21.85 6.25 -9.16
CA SER A 352 -22.42 4.91 -8.97
C SER A 352 -21.37 3.87 -8.56
N GLN A 353 -20.17 3.93 -9.15
CA GLN A 353 -19.04 3.06 -8.79
C GLN A 353 -18.54 3.33 -7.37
N LYS A 354 -18.51 4.61 -6.97
CA LYS A 354 -18.10 5.02 -5.63
C LYS A 354 -19.08 4.49 -4.58
N VAL A 355 -20.39 4.64 -4.83
CA VAL A 355 -21.44 4.05 -3.98
C VAL A 355 -21.25 2.53 -3.87
N GLN A 356 -21.10 1.83 -5.01
CA GLN A 356 -20.88 0.38 -5.03
C GLN A 356 -19.69 -0.04 -4.14
N LEU A 357 -18.53 0.59 -4.31
CA LEU A 357 -17.34 0.27 -3.53
C LEU A 357 -17.52 0.57 -2.03
N VAL A 358 -18.02 1.76 -1.71
CA VAL A 358 -18.17 2.18 -0.31
C VAL A 358 -19.20 1.32 0.41
N THR A 359 -20.29 0.93 -0.24
CA THR A 359 -21.27 0.00 0.33
C THR A 359 -20.62 -1.33 0.70
N GLU A 360 -19.81 -1.91 -0.18
CA GLU A 360 -19.12 -3.18 0.08
C GLU A 360 -18.09 -3.05 1.21
N ILE A 361 -17.30 -1.98 1.21
CA ILE A 361 -16.32 -1.69 2.26
C ILE A 361 -17.02 -1.49 3.60
N THR A 362 -18.17 -0.80 3.61
CA THR A 362 -18.99 -0.58 4.81
C THR A 362 -19.57 -1.89 5.33
N TYR A 363 -20.00 -2.79 4.45
CA TYR A 363 -20.48 -4.12 4.83
C TYR A 363 -19.38 -4.91 5.58
N HIS A 364 -18.14 -4.85 5.10
CA HIS A 364 -16.98 -5.51 5.69
C HIS A 364 -16.18 -4.69 6.72
N ALA A 365 -16.68 -3.52 7.13
CA ALA A 365 -15.91 -2.52 7.88
C ALA A 365 -15.21 -3.06 9.14
N LEU A 366 -15.87 -3.90 9.93
CA LEU A 366 -15.31 -4.47 11.16
C LEU A 366 -14.12 -5.39 10.89
N THR A 367 -14.10 -6.10 9.76
CA THR A 367 -12.94 -6.91 9.37
C THR A 367 -11.80 -6.01 8.90
N LEU A 368 -12.12 -5.04 8.03
CA LEU A 368 -11.13 -4.19 7.37
C LEU A 368 -10.41 -3.24 8.33
N VAL A 369 -11.14 -2.71 9.32
CA VAL A 369 -10.58 -1.72 10.26
C VAL A 369 -9.43 -2.27 11.12
N GLN A 370 -9.40 -3.59 11.33
CA GLN A 370 -8.42 -4.27 12.18
C GLN A 370 -7.16 -4.68 11.40
N ASP A 371 -7.18 -4.66 10.08
CA ASP A 371 -6.08 -5.12 9.22
C ASP A 371 -4.97 -4.06 9.08
N PRO A 372 -3.67 -4.44 9.03
CA PRO A 372 -2.55 -3.52 8.88
C PRO A 372 -2.59 -2.62 7.63
N PHE A 373 -3.26 -3.04 6.55
CA PHE A 373 -3.36 -2.30 5.29
C PHE A 373 -4.77 -1.74 5.09
N ALA A 374 -5.81 -2.54 5.33
CA ALA A 374 -7.18 -2.13 5.03
C ALA A 374 -7.71 -1.03 5.97
N ASN A 375 -7.12 -0.84 7.16
CA ASN A 375 -7.45 0.31 8.02
C ASN A 375 -7.22 1.65 7.31
N TYR A 376 -6.28 1.74 6.38
CA TYR A 376 -6.04 2.94 5.58
C TYR A 376 -7.13 3.18 4.53
N VAL A 377 -7.74 2.12 3.99
CA VAL A 377 -8.89 2.23 3.09
C VAL A 377 -10.09 2.80 3.83
N VAL A 378 -10.35 2.31 5.05
CA VAL A 378 -11.43 2.81 5.90
C VAL A 378 -11.21 4.28 6.25
N GLN A 379 -10.00 4.66 6.66
CA GLN A 379 -9.64 6.06 6.92
C GLN A 379 -9.78 6.94 5.68
N TYR A 380 -9.38 6.43 4.51
CA TYR A 380 -9.49 7.15 3.26
C TYR A 380 -10.95 7.50 2.93
N ILE A 381 -11.91 6.59 3.15
CA ILE A 381 -13.35 6.91 2.98
C ILE A 381 -13.78 8.02 3.94
N LEU A 382 -13.32 7.99 5.19
CA LEU A 382 -13.61 9.05 6.17
C LEU A 382 -13.01 10.41 5.73
N ASP A 383 -11.86 10.38 5.05
CA ASP A 383 -11.19 11.58 4.52
C ASP A 383 -11.87 12.19 3.28
N LEU A 384 -12.70 11.43 2.57
CA LEU A 384 -13.50 11.97 1.45
C LEU A 384 -14.52 13.02 1.92
N GLY A 385 -14.93 12.97 3.19
CA GLY A 385 -15.85 13.96 3.79
C GLY A 385 -17.29 13.88 3.29
N ASP A 386 -17.66 12.85 2.50
CA ASP A 386 -19.06 12.60 2.14
C ASP A 386 -19.79 12.06 3.37
N THR A 387 -20.76 12.83 3.88
CA THR A 387 -21.48 12.53 5.11
C THR A 387 -22.30 11.25 5.00
N ARG A 388 -22.82 10.92 3.81
CA ARG A 388 -23.62 9.70 3.57
C ARG A 388 -22.77 8.46 3.80
N PHE A 389 -21.53 8.48 3.31
CA PHE A 389 -20.58 7.39 3.46
C PHE A 389 -19.96 7.35 4.85
N THR A 390 -19.59 8.52 5.38
CA THR A 390 -18.98 8.65 6.70
C THR A 390 -19.91 8.13 7.79
N ASP A 391 -21.16 8.59 7.84
CA ASP A 391 -22.11 8.17 8.88
C ASP A 391 -22.42 6.67 8.79
N ALA A 392 -22.73 6.16 7.59
CA ALA A 392 -22.99 4.74 7.37
C ALA A 392 -21.82 3.84 7.82
N LEU A 393 -20.58 4.26 7.53
CA LEU A 393 -19.37 3.55 7.92
C LEU A 393 -19.13 3.60 9.43
N VAL A 394 -19.21 4.79 10.03
CA VAL A 394 -18.98 4.98 11.47
C VAL A 394 -19.98 4.18 12.31
N ARG A 395 -21.25 4.14 11.90
CA ARG A 395 -22.29 3.36 12.60
C ARG A 395 -21.99 1.86 12.67
N ARG A 396 -21.14 1.32 11.77
CA ARG A 396 -20.70 -0.09 11.85
C ARG A 396 -19.82 -0.39 13.04
N PHE A 397 -19.19 0.63 13.63
CA PHE A 397 -18.29 0.47 14.77
C PHE A 397 -18.97 0.62 16.12
N ILE A 398 -20.22 1.09 16.15
CA ILE A 398 -21.02 1.15 17.37
C ILE A 398 -21.19 -0.27 17.94
N GLY A 399 -21.05 -0.39 19.26
CA GLY A 399 -20.98 -1.63 20.04
C GLY A 399 -19.57 -2.23 20.13
N ASN A 400 -18.62 -1.76 19.32
CA ASN A 400 -17.27 -2.31 19.23
C ASN A 400 -16.17 -1.29 19.57
N VAL A 401 -16.51 -0.06 19.97
CA VAL A 401 -15.55 1.05 20.13
C VAL A 401 -14.46 0.69 21.14
N CYS A 402 -14.83 0.14 22.29
CA CYS A 402 -13.87 -0.28 23.31
C CYS A 402 -12.90 -1.37 22.81
N LEU A 403 -13.41 -2.35 22.04
CA LEU A 403 -12.61 -3.46 21.50
C LEU A 403 -11.64 -2.96 20.44
N LEU A 404 -12.10 -2.11 19.53
CA LEU A 404 -11.29 -1.55 18.46
C LEU A 404 -10.23 -0.56 18.99
N SER A 405 -10.52 0.11 20.11
CA SER A 405 -9.61 1.10 20.70
C SER A 405 -8.32 0.50 21.22
N VAL A 406 -8.32 -0.76 21.67
CA VAL A 406 -7.13 -1.42 22.25
C VAL A 406 -6.24 -2.10 21.21
N GLN A 407 -6.58 -1.99 19.92
CA GLN A 407 -5.82 -2.61 18.85
C GLN A 407 -5.00 -1.57 18.08
N LYS A 408 -3.78 -1.95 17.70
CA LYS A 408 -2.79 -1.06 17.05
C LYS A 408 -3.31 -0.31 15.83
N PHE A 409 -4.10 -0.97 14.98
CA PHE A 409 -4.53 -0.41 13.69
C PHE A 409 -5.89 0.27 13.80
N SER A 410 -6.89 -0.41 14.35
CA SER A 410 -8.24 0.13 14.45
C SER A 410 -8.36 1.30 15.43
N SER A 411 -7.46 1.45 16.42
CA SER A 411 -7.48 2.61 17.31
C SER A 411 -7.39 3.93 16.54
N ASN A 412 -6.53 4.00 15.51
CA ASN A 412 -6.38 5.19 14.67
C ASN A 412 -7.69 5.51 13.94
N VAL A 413 -8.40 4.47 13.47
CA VAL A 413 -9.68 4.65 12.79
C VAL A 413 -10.75 5.10 13.77
N VAL A 414 -10.80 4.56 14.99
CA VAL A 414 -11.73 5.02 16.03
C VAL A 414 -11.48 6.49 16.39
N GLU A 415 -10.22 6.90 16.53
CA GLU A 415 -9.88 8.32 16.72
C GLU A 415 -10.41 9.19 15.57
N LYS A 416 -10.23 8.72 14.32
CA LYS A 416 -10.75 9.41 13.15
C LYS A 416 -12.27 9.51 13.17
N CYS A 417 -12.98 8.42 13.43
CA CYS A 417 -14.43 8.38 13.54
C CYS A 417 -14.95 9.40 14.56
N ILE A 418 -14.35 9.48 15.76
CA ILE A 418 -14.74 10.45 16.79
C ILE A 418 -14.56 11.90 16.30
N ARG A 419 -13.53 12.19 15.49
CA ARG A 419 -13.29 13.55 14.97
C ARG A 419 -14.27 13.95 13.87
N VAL A 420 -14.62 13.03 12.97
CA VAL A 420 -15.39 13.35 11.75
C VAL A 420 -16.87 13.03 11.84
N ALA A 421 -17.30 12.21 12.79
CA ALA A 421 -18.70 11.85 12.94
C ALA A 421 -19.58 13.07 13.23
N ASP A 422 -20.82 13.02 12.77
CA ASP A 422 -21.84 13.98 13.16
C ASP A 422 -22.09 13.95 14.68
N PRO A 423 -22.72 14.99 15.26
CA PRO A 423 -22.88 15.09 16.70
C PRO A 423 -23.63 13.92 17.37
N GLU A 424 -24.60 13.29 16.69
CA GLU A 424 -25.40 12.21 17.27
C GLU A 424 -24.63 10.89 17.22
N THR A 425 -24.05 10.56 16.07
CA THR A 425 -23.23 9.36 15.91
C THR A 425 -21.98 9.44 16.80
N ARG A 426 -21.32 10.62 16.88
CA ARG A 426 -20.21 10.85 17.80
C ARG A 426 -20.60 10.62 19.26
N ARG A 427 -21.81 11.05 19.65
CA ARG A 427 -22.33 10.81 20.99
C ARG A 427 -22.39 9.32 21.29
N SER A 428 -22.95 8.52 20.39
CA SER A 428 -22.98 7.06 20.54
C SER A 428 -21.58 6.44 20.69
N LEU A 429 -20.58 6.89 19.93
CA LEU A 429 -19.22 6.39 20.06
C LEU A 429 -18.60 6.71 21.43
N VAL A 430 -18.77 7.95 21.88
CA VAL A 430 -18.19 8.42 23.16
C VAL A 430 -18.89 7.76 24.35
N ASP A 431 -20.19 7.48 24.26
CA ASP A 431 -20.95 6.82 25.33
C ASP A 431 -20.43 5.41 25.63
N GLU A 432 -19.90 4.68 24.64
CA GLU A 432 -19.26 3.38 24.89
C GLU A 432 -18.01 3.49 25.76
N LEU A 433 -17.24 4.58 25.63
CA LEU A 433 -16.03 4.82 26.42
C LEU A 433 -16.36 5.18 27.88
N LEU A 434 -17.62 5.54 28.19
CA LEU A 434 -18.07 5.80 29.56
C LEU A 434 -18.29 4.53 30.39
N ASN A 435 -18.12 3.35 29.81
CA ASN A 435 -18.21 2.09 30.55
C ASN A 435 -17.11 2.00 31.60
N LYS A 436 -17.47 2.20 32.87
CA LYS A 436 -16.54 2.23 34.02
C LYS A 436 -15.70 0.97 34.16
N GLU A 437 -16.24 -0.20 33.85
CA GLU A 437 -15.52 -1.47 33.96
C GLU A 437 -14.41 -1.61 32.92
N ARG A 438 -14.58 -0.95 31.76
CA ARG A 438 -13.62 -0.98 30.65
C ARG A 438 -12.67 0.20 30.68
N LEU A 439 -13.11 1.36 31.17
CA LEU A 439 -12.38 2.62 31.10
C LEU A 439 -10.99 2.57 31.78
N ASP A 440 -10.85 1.92 32.94
CA ASP A 440 -9.52 1.75 33.58
C ASP A 440 -8.54 1.00 32.65
N LYS A 441 -9.02 -0.05 31.97
CA LYS A 441 -8.21 -0.79 30.99
C LYS A 441 -7.84 0.08 29.79
N LEU A 442 -8.79 0.84 29.25
CA LEU A 442 -8.57 1.74 28.11
C LEU A 442 -7.54 2.84 28.43
N LEU A 443 -7.58 3.40 29.63
CA LEU A 443 -6.65 4.43 30.08
C LEU A 443 -5.20 3.93 30.21
N ARG A 444 -5.03 2.64 30.51
CA ARG A 444 -3.71 1.99 30.68
C ARG A 444 -3.17 1.36 29.41
N ASP A 445 -4.02 1.12 28.42
CA ASP A 445 -3.64 0.47 27.18
C ASP A 445 -2.73 1.34 26.31
N SER A 446 -1.86 0.69 25.53
CA SER A 446 -0.85 1.35 24.68
C SER A 446 -1.46 2.16 23.53
N TYR A 447 -2.69 1.85 23.12
CA TYR A 447 -3.39 2.48 22.00
C TYR A 447 -4.66 3.21 22.47
N ALA A 448 -5.49 2.58 23.30
CA ALA A 448 -6.80 3.14 23.66
C ALA A 448 -6.69 4.45 24.46
N ASN A 449 -5.57 4.71 25.14
CA ASN A 449 -5.35 5.99 25.83
C ASN A 449 -5.41 7.18 24.86
N TYR A 450 -5.02 7.00 23.59
CA TYR A 450 -5.12 8.04 22.55
C TYR A 450 -6.58 8.26 22.14
N VAL A 451 -7.36 7.17 22.01
CA VAL A 451 -8.80 7.23 21.76
C VAL A 451 -9.54 8.00 22.85
N VAL A 452 -9.25 7.73 24.12
CA VAL A 452 -9.87 8.46 25.25
C VAL A 452 -9.48 9.94 25.24
N GLN A 453 -8.23 10.27 24.90
CA GLN A 453 -7.80 11.66 24.75
C GLN A 453 -8.51 12.37 23.59
N THR A 454 -8.74 11.67 22.48
CA THR A 454 -9.49 12.18 21.32
C THR A 454 -10.97 12.37 21.64
N ALA A 455 -11.56 11.46 22.43
CA ALA A 455 -12.92 11.62 22.96
C ALA A 455 -13.06 12.85 23.85
N LEU A 456 -12.10 13.10 24.76
CA LEU A 456 -12.09 14.32 25.59
C LEU A 456 -12.02 15.62 24.78
N ASP A 457 -11.37 15.61 23.61
CA ASP A 457 -11.30 16.79 22.73
C ASP A 457 -12.59 17.02 21.95
N SER A 458 -13.29 15.95 21.57
CA SER A 458 -14.36 16.00 20.56
C SER A 458 -15.76 15.81 21.15
N ALA A 459 -15.86 15.35 22.39
CA ALA A 459 -17.13 15.14 23.09
C ALA A 459 -17.88 16.47 23.31
N ASP A 460 -19.20 16.41 23.28
CA ASP A 460 -20.03 17.54 23.69
C ASP A 460 -19.82 17.86 25.20
N PRO A 461 -20.16 19.06 25.67
CA PRO A 461 -19.89 19.47 27.05
C PRO A 461 -20.43 18.51 28.12
N ILE A 462 -21.59 17.88 27.87
CA ILE A 462 -22.23 16.95 28.81
C ILE A 462 -21.45 15.63 28.85
N GLN A 463 -21.14 15.06 27.69
CA GLN A 463 -20.35 13.83 27.62
C GLN A 463 -18.92 14.02 28.12
N LYS A 464 -18.31 15.17 27.81
CA LYS A 464 -16.99 15.53 28.30
C LYS A 464 -16.97 15.55 29.83
N GLN A 465 -17.95 16.20 30.46
CA GLN A 465 -18.06 16.20 31.92
C GLN A 465 -18.21 14.78 32.50
N LYS A 466 -19.06 13.93 31.89
CA LYS A 466 -19.21 12.52 32.30
C LYS A 466 -17.90 11.73 32.18
N LEU A 467 -17.15 11.90 31.08
CA LEU A 467 -15.85 11.27 30.89
C LEU A 467 -14.89 11.68 31.99
N ILE A 468 -14.81 12.98 32.27
CA ILE A 468 -13.95 13.54 33.31
C ILE A 468 -14.28 12.92 34.68
N ASP A 469 -15.56 12.85 35.04
CA ASP A 469 -15.98 12.33 36.34
C ASP A 469 -15.75 10.81 36.47
N CYS A 470 -15.73 10.08 35.36
CA CYS A 470 -15.31 8.66 35.34
C CYS A 470 -13.79 8.49 35.40
N ILE A 471 -13.01 9.40 34.81
CA ILE A 471 -11.54 9.33 34.76
C ILE A 471 -10.91 9.77 36.09
N LYS A 472 -11.41 10.83 36.73
CA LYS A 472 -10.84 11.43 37.96
C LYS A 472 -10.50 10.41 39.05
N PRO A 473 -11.40 9.46 39.42
CA PRO A 473 -11.10 8.47 40.46
C PRO A 473 -9.97 7.50 40.09
N LEU A 474 -9.72 7.30 38.80
CA LEU A 474 -8.71 6.38 38.27
C LEU A 474 -7.34 7.04 38.11
N LEU A 475 -7.28 8.37 37.99
CA LEU A 475 -6.05 9.14 37.80
C LEU A 475 -4.93 8.82 38.80
N PRO A 476 -5.18 8.72 40.13
CA PRO A 476 -4.13 8.44 41.09
C PRO A 476 -3.34 7.16 40.77
N ALA A 477 -4.01 6.16 40.18
CA ALA A 477 -3.42 4.88 39.85
C ALA A 477 -2.70 4.85 38.48
N ILE A 478 -2.84 5.88 37.64
CA ILE A 478 -2.18 5.98 36.33
C ILE A 478 -1.27 7.20 36.18
N ARG A 479 -1.28 8.16 37.12
CA ARG A 479 -0.55 9.44 37.05
C ARG A 479 0.97 9.33 36.85
N HIS A 480 1.56 8.20 37.19
CA HIS A 480 3.00 7.97 37.01
C HIS A 480 3.36 7.47 35.60
N THR A 481 2.38 7.05 34.81
CA THR A 481 2.58 6.63 33.42
C THR A 481 2.67 7.84 32.47
N PRO A 482 3.38 7.74 31.34
CA PRO A 482 3.42 8.83 30.35
C PRO A 482 2.04 9.26 29.85
N TYR A 483 1.13 8.30 29.64
CA TYR A 483 -0.23 8.56 29.16
C TYR A 483 -1.10 9.19 30.25
N GLY A 484 -1.01 8.71 31.50
CA GLY A 484 -1.73 9.29 32.64
C GLY A 484 -1.35 10.74 32.91
N LYS A 485 -0.07 11.11 32.78
CA LYS A 485 0.37 12.51 32.86
C LYS A 485 -0.25 13.40 31.78
N ARG A 486 -0.32 12.90 30.53
CA ARG A 486 -0.96 13.65 29.42
C ARG A 486 -2.44 13.87 29.67
N ILE A 487 -3.14 12.83 30.12
CA ILE A 487 -4.57 12.91 30.45
C ILE A 487 -4.78 13.88 31.61
N GLN A 488 -3.99 13.80 32.68
CA GLN A 488 -4.06 14.73 33.81
C GLN A 488 -3.86 16.18 33.37
N ASN A 489 -2.82 16.46 32.57
CA ASN A 489 -2.56 17.80 32.06
C ASN A 489 -3.71 18.33 31.19
N LYS A 490 -4.37 17.46 30.44
CA LYS A 490 -5.56 17.84 29.64
C LYS A 490 -6.72 18.21 30.56
N LEU A 491 -6.97 17.45 31.61
CA LEU A 491 -8.03 17.74 32.59
C LEU A 491 -7.79 19.06 33.36
N SER A 492 -6.54 19.37 33.71
CA SER A 492 -6.18 20.61 34.40
C SER A 492 -6.36 21.87 33.54
N LYS A 493 -6.16 21.78 32.22
CA LYS A 493 -6.36 22.91 31.29
C LYS A 493 -7.83 23.31 31.11
N GLU A 494 -8.75 22.41 31.43
CA GLU A 494 -10.20 22.62 31.31
C GLU A 494 -10.82 23.28 32.55
N GLY A 495 -10.00 23.88 33.44
CA GLY A 495 -10.49 24.64 34.59
C GLY A 495 -10.92 23.79 35.79
N ILE A 496 -10.49 22.53 35.87
CA ILE A 496 -10.85 21.62 36.95
C ILE A 496 -9.72 21.53 37.97
N PRO A 497 -9.93 21.96 39.23
CA PRO A 497 -8.93 21.78 40.28
C PRO A 497 -8.69 20.28 40.50
N THR A 498 -7.51 19.79 40.11
CA THR A 498 -7.02 18.50 40.58
C THR A 498 -6.64 18.69 42.04
N GLY A 499 -7.58 18.49 42.94
CA GLY A 499 -7.38 18.65 44.37
C GLY A 499 -6.36 17.65 44.90
N THR A 500 -5.11 18.08 45.03
CA THR A 500 -4.13 17.63 46.02
C THR A 500 -2.94 18.60 45.99
N ASN A 501 -2.91 19.55 46.92
CA ASN A 501 -1.71 20.08 47.59
C ASN A 501 -2.16 21.06 48.69
N GLY A 502 -2.63 20.51 49.81
CA GLY A 502 -2.66 21.25 51.07
C GLY A 502 -1.36 20.98 51.80
N TYR A 503 -0.44 21.94 51.77
CA TYR A 503 0.45 22.28 52.89
C TYR A 503 0.91 23.73 52.69
N THR A 504 0.26 24.61 53.44
CA THR A 504 0.66 25.99 53.69
C THR A 504 1.87 26.02 54.60
N SER A 505 2.89 26.80 54.25
CA SER A 505 3.77 27.43 55.24
C SER A 505 4.07 28.86 54.80
N VAL A 506 3.51 29.78 55.55
CA VAL A 506 3.67 31.24 55.42
C VAL A 506 4.89 31.68 56.23
N SER A 507 5.58 32.72 55.74
CA SER A 507 6.28 33.81 56.46
C SER A 507 7.77 33.97 56.06
N PRO A 508 8.39 35.15 56.26
CA PRO A 508 7.95 36.49 55.87
C PRO A 508 9.07 37.28 55.13
N THR A 509 8.69 38.36 54.46
CA THR A 509 9.56 39.39 53.85
C THR A 509 10.41 40.15 54.88
N PRO A 510 11.53 40.74 54.44
CA PRO A 510 11.88 42.09 54.88
C PRO A 510 12.14 43.07 53.73
N THR A 511 11.61 44.26 53.94
CA THR A 511 11.79 45.57 53.29
C THR A 511 13.25 46.01 53.14
N ASN A 512 13.55 46.72 52.03
CA ASN A 512 14.29 48.00 52.03
C ASN A 512 14.26 48.69 50.64
N LEU A 513 13.89 49.97 50.64
CA LEU A 513 14.17 51.03 49.63
C LEU A 513 15.03 52.10 50.34
N PRO A 514 15.52 53.19 49.71
CA PRO A 514 15.75 53.49 48.28
C PRO A 514 17.15 54.12 48.03
N SER A 515 17.53 54.41 46.77
CA SER A 515 18.30 55.63 46.42
C SER A 515 18.30 55.93 44.91
N GLN A 516 18.38 57.23 44.64
CA GLN A 516 18.05 58.01 43.43
C GLN A 516 19.08 57.97 42.30
N THR A 517 18.64 58.30 41.07
CA THR A 517 19.12 59.40 40.16
C THR A 517 18.44 59.22 38.78
N ALA A 518 17.56 60.14 38.32
CA ALA A 518 17.82 61.28 37.41
C ALA A 518 18.43 60.86 36.05
N ALA A 519 18.02 61.29 34.85
CA ALA A 519 16.98 62.20 34.35
C ALA A 519 16.94 62.10 32.80
N TYR A 520 15.97 62.81 32.20
CA TYR A 520 15.95 63.39 30.83
C TYR A 520 15.37 62.62 29.61
N SER A 521 14.33 63.27 29.05
CA SER A 521 13.93 63.47 27.63
C SER A 521 13.65 62.25 26.75
N GLY A 522 12.61 62.20 25.92
CA GLY A 522 11.59 63.15 25.48
C GLY A 522 10.78 62.51 24.34
N ASN A 523 9.55 63.00 24.16
CA ASN A 523 8.62 62.90 23.02
C ASN A 523 8.93 61.91 21.86
N ASP A 524 7.97 61.05 21.51
CA ASP A 524 7.02 61.32 20.41
C ASP A 524 6.00 60.17 20.20
N PHE A 525 4.79 60.57 19.82
CA PHE A 525 3.60 59.75 19.53
C PHE A 525 3.49 59.46 18.00
N PRO A 526 2.49 58.71 17.50
CA PRO A 526 2.68 57.55 16.63
C PRO A 526 2.40 57.84 15.15
N ARG A 527 2.80 56.92 14.25
CA ARG A 527 2.23 56.82 12.90
C ARG A 527 1.87 55.41 12.49
N SER A 528 0.59 55.29 12.17
CA SER A 528 -0.06 54.32 11.30
C SER A 528 0.48 54.36 9.86
N TRP A 529 0.33 53.26 9.11
CA TRP A 529 -0.45 53.15 7.85
C TRP A 529 -0.13 51.86 7.08
N ASN A 530 -1.20 51.16 6.68
CA ASN A 530 -1.50 50.45 5.43
C ASN A 530 -0.39 49.90 4.52
N GLY A 531 -0.69 48.75 3.90
CA GLY A 531 -0.16 48.46 2.56
C GLY A 531 -0.35 47.04 2.07
N SER A 532 -1.29 46.87 1.14
CA SER A 532 -1.73 45.67 0.43
C SER A 532 -0.70 44.97 -0.47
N ASN A 533 -1.08 43.74 -0.86
CA ASN A 533 -0.82 43.02 -2.13
C ASN A 533 0.60 42.48 -2.41
N TYR A 534 0.69 41.15 -2.50
CA TYR A 534 0.87 40.41 -3.76
C TYR A 534 0.22 39.03 -3.67
#